data_AF-A0A656Z2P5-F1
#
_entry.id   AF-A0A656Z2P5-F1
#
_cell.length_a   1.000
_cell.length_b   1.000
_cell.length_c   1.000
_cell.angle_alpha   90.00
_cell.angle_beta   90.00
_cell.angle_gamma   90.00
#
_symmetry.space_group_name_H-M   'P 1'
#
loop_
_entity.id
_entity.type
_entity.pdbx_description
1 polymer ?
#
loop_
_entity_poly.entity_id
_entity_poly.type
_entity_poly.pdbx_seq_one_letter_code
_entity_poly.pdbx_strand_id
1 'polypeptide(L)'
;MKLLSIGLAIMLAVSLGFPAYAEVRFGKNVRVGGHDFSNQTFNSKRRGKIYLYEGKPRNEGCVWRKGKNGERVKVCHLQTEKKRK
;
A
#
# COMPACT_ATOMS: atom_id res chain seq x y z
N MET A 1 17.64 42.28 9.14
CA MET A 1 16.48 41.77 8.37
C MET A 1 16.83 40.68 7.35
N LYS A 2 18.01 40.69 6.70
CA LYS A 2 18.41 39.65 5.72
C LYS A 2 18.56 38.22 6.28
N LEU A 3 18.95 38.06 7.55
CA LEU A 3 19.12 36.74 8.19
C LEU A 3 17.78 36.02 8.46
N LEU A 4 16.72 36.78 8.74
CA LEU A 4 15.36 36.26 8.92
C LEU A 4 14.80 35.66 7.62
N SER A 5 15.12 36.27 6.47
CA SER A 5 14.68 35.81 5.15
C SER A 5 15.35 34.50 4.74
N ILE A 6 16.62 34.29 5.11
CA ILE A 6 17.36 33.06 4.81
C ILE A 6 16.86 31.90 5.70
N GLY A 7 16.62 32.17 6.99
CA GLY A 7 16.06 31.17 7.90
C GLY A 7 14.67 30.67 7.48
N LEU A 8 13.81 31.57 6.98
CA LEU A 8 12.50 31.22 6.47
C LEU A 8 12.56 30.41 5.16
N ALA A 9 13.48 30.73 4.26
CA ALA A 9 13.67 30.00 3.01
C ALA A 9 14.16 28.56 3.23
N ILE A 10 15.05 28.35 4.23
CA ILE A 10 15.53 27.01 4.60
C ILE A 10 14.41 26.19 5.25
N MET A 11 13.59 26.79 6.12
CA MET A 11 12.42 26.13 6.72
C MET A 11 11.38 25.71 5.65
N LEU A 12 11.13 26.55 4.63
CA LEU A 12 10.24 26.19 3.51
C LEU A 12 10.83 25.09 2.62
N ALA A 13 12.16 25.03 2.44
CA ALA A 13 12.77 23.97 1.64
C ALA A 13 12.65 22.60 2.31
N VAL A 14 12.69 22.54 3.66
CA VAL A 14 12.53 21.30 4.42
C VAL A 14 11.09 20.76 4.37
N SER A 15 10.06 21.62 4.26
CA SER A 15 8.66 21.18 4.16
C SER A 15 8.28 20.63 2.78
N LEU A 16 9.11 20.85 1.75
CA LEU A 16 8.87 20.40 0.37
C LEU A 16 9.56 19.07 0.00
N GLY A 17 10.34 18.48 0.93
CA GLY A 17 11.48 17.64 0.53
C GLY A 17 11.38 16.12 0.71
N PHE A 18 10.39 15.57 1.40
CA PHE A 18 10.31 14.12 1.56
C PHE A 18 8.97 13.62 1.03
N PRO A 19 8.94 12.89 -0.12
CA PRO A 19 7.77 12.09 -0.42
C PRO A 19 7.60 11.18 0.80
N ALA A 20 6.51 11.36 1.54
CA ALA A 20 6.15 10.40 2.56
C ALA A 20 6.16 9.05 1.87
N TYR A 21 7.13 8.20 2.20
CA TYR A 21 7.20 6.83 1.71
C TYR A 21 5.95 6.16 2.26
N ALA A 22 4.86 6.22 1.48
CA ALA A 22 3.57 5.70 1.88
C ALA A 22 3.73 4.19 2.05
N GLU A 23 3.88 3.77 3.30
CA GLU A 23 4.02 2.40 3.70
C GLU A 23 2.78 2.01 4.49
N VAL A 24 2.12 0.95 4.04
CA VAL A 24 1.00 0.34 4.73
C VAL A 24 1.50 -0.93 5.38
N ARG A 25 1.44 -1.00 6.72
CA ARG A 25 1.78 -2.18 7.50
C ARG A 25 0.51 -2.81 8.05
N PHE A 26 0.19 -4.00 7.58
CA PHE A 26 -0.82 -4.84 8.19
C PHE A 26 -0.23 -5.53 9.41
N GLY A 27 -0.82 -5.27 10.57
CA GLY A 27 -0.46 -5.93 11.83
C GLY A 27 -0.94 -7.37 11.89
N LYS A 28 -0.94 -7.94 13.10
CA LYS A 28 -1.46 -9.28 13.35
C LYS A 28 -2.98 -9.33 13.16
N ASN A 29 -3.49 -10.47 12.66
CA ASN A 29 -4.91 -10.76 12.47
C ASN A 29 -5.65 -9.80 11.52
N VAL A 30 -4.94 -9.13 10.62
CA VAL A 30 -5.59 -8.30 9.60
C VAL A 30 -6.12 -9.19 8.50
N ARG A 31 -7.41 -9.06 8.19
CA ARG A 31 -8.07 -9.81 7.10
C ARG A 31 -8.66 -8.87 6.06
N VAL A 32 -8.54 -9.24 4.79
CA VAL A 32 -9.13 -8.51 3.66
C VAL A 32 -10.07 -9.45 2.92
N GLY A 33 -11.36 -9.13 2.90
CA GLY A 33 -12.39 -10.00 2.32
C GLY A 33 -12.50 -11.39 2.99
N GLY A 34 -12.06 -11.51 4.26
CA GLY A 34 -12.00 -12.79 4.99
C GLY A 34 -10.63 -13.50 4.94
N HIS A 35 -9.76 -13.12 4.00
CA HIS A 35 -8.46 -13.76 3.81
C HIS A 35 -7.38 -13.15 4.70
N ASP A 36 -6.40 -13.96 5.13
CA ASP A 36 -5.32 -13.50 6.01
C ASP A 36 -4.31 -12.60 5.28
N PHE A 37 -4.16 -11.39 5.79
CA PHE A 37 -3.19 -10.39 5.36
C PHE A 37 -2.24 -9.96 6.47
N SER A 38 -2.16 -10.74 7.55
CA SER A 38 -1.35 -10.44 8.72
C SER A 38 0.12 -10.26 8.37
N ASN A 39 0.76 -9.29 9.04
CA ASN A 39 2.20 -9.03 8.97
C ASN A 39 2.72 -8.74 7.55
N GLN A 40 1.85 -8.24 6.66
CA GLN A 40 2.26 -7.81 5.32
C GLN A 40 2.58 -6.32 5.30
N THR A 41 3.55 -5.94 4.47
CA THR A 41 3.93 -4.55 4.26
C THR A 41 3.87 -4.21 2.78
N PHE A 42 3.21 -3.10 2.47
CA PHE A 42 3.10 -2.57 1.13
C PHE A 42 3.69 -1.17 1.05
N ASN A 43 4.53 -0.92 0.06
CA ASN A 43 5.18 0.36 -0.18
C ASN A 43 5.47 0.54 -1.68
N SER A 44 6.22 1.58 -2.04
CA SER A 44 6.57 1.86 -3.44
C SER A 44 7.29 0.72 -4.16
N LYS A 45 8.08 -0.10 -3.44
CA LYS A 45 8.81 -1.26 -4.00
C LYS A 45 8.00 -2.55 -3.98
N ARG A 46 7.03 -2.67 -3.07
CA ARG A 46 6.16 -3.85 -2.88
C ARG A 46 4.71 -3.39 -2.81
N ARG A 47 4.04 -3.27 -3.95
CA ARG A 47 2.67 -2.77 -4.02
C ARG A 47 1.65 -3.90 -3.88
N GLY A 48 0.46 -3.56 -3.38
CA GLY A 48 -0.69 -4.47 -3.32
C GLY A 48 -1.81 -4.02 -4.27
N LYS A 49 -2.42 -4.97 -4.98
CA LYS A 49 -3.68 -4.80 -5.72
C LYS A 49 -4.60 -5.96 -5.32
N ILE A 50 -5.64 -5.66 -4.55
CA ILE A 50 -6.56 -6.68 -4.03
C ILE A 50 -7.94 -6.45 -4.63
N TYR A 51 -8.41 -7.41 -5.40
CA TYR A 51 -9.73 -7.42 -6.02
C TYR A 51 -10.62 -8.39 -5.24
N LEU A 52 -11.76 -7.91 -4.76
CA LEU A 52 -12.76 -8.70 -4.03
C LEU A 52 -13.98 -8.94 -4.92
N TYR A 53 -14.47 -10.18 -4.96
CA TYR A 53 -15.59 -10.61 -5.80
C TYR A 53 -16.67 -11.27 -4.95
N GLU A 54 -17.95 -11.05 -5.28
CA GLU A 54 -19.06 -11.72 -4.58
C GLU A 54 -19.16 -13.22 -4.92
N GLY A 55 -18.73 -13.61 -6.12
CA GLY A 55 -18.62 -14.99 -6.58
C GLY A 55 -17.17 -15.44 -6.78
N LYS A 56 -16.98 -16.71 -7.16
CA LYS A 56 -15.64 -17.29 -7.36
C LYS A 56 -14.92 -16.58 -8.53
N PRO A 57 -13.76 -15.94 -8.30
CA PRO A 57 -13.01 -15.33 -9.38
C PRO A 57 -12.40 -16.38 -10.31
N ARG A 58 -12.28 -16.06 -11.60
CA ARG A 58 -11.68 -16.95 -12.61
C ARG A 58 -10.25 -17.38 -12.27
N ASN A 59 -9.47 -16.46 -11.70
CA ASN A 59 -8.06 -16.67 -11.35
C ASN A 59 -7.87 -16.42 -9.85
N GLU A 60 -8.48 -17.26 -9.01
CA GLU A 60 -8.45 -17.10 -7.56
C GLU A 60 -7.04 -17.19 -6.98
N GLY A 61 -6.77 -16.35 -5.98
CA GLY A 61 -5.53 -16.37 -5.20
C GLY A 61 -4.70 -15.10 -5.36
N CYS A 62 -3.51 -15.13 -4.76
CA CYS A 62 -2.56 -14.02 -4.74
C CYS A 62 -1.24 -14.41 -5.39
N VAL A 63 -0.75 -13.59 -6.30
CA VAL A 63 0.54 -13.80 -6.97
C VAL A 63 1.37 -12.52 -7.00
N TRP A 64 2.68 -12.66 -6.84
CA TRP A 64 3.60 -11.54 -7.07
C TRP A 64 3.92 -11.44 -8.55
N ARG A 65 3.74 -10.25 -9.10
CA ARG A 65 4.09 -9.92 -10.48
C ARG A 65 5.15 -8.82 -10.51
N LYS A 66 5.92 -8.78 -11.60
CA LYS A 66 6.81 -7.65 -11.89
C LYS A 66 5.96 -6.44 -12.27
N GLY A 67 6.20 -5.32 -11.62
CA GLY A 67 5.60 -4.02 -11.90
C GLY A 67 6.28 -3.31 -13.07
N LYS A 68 5.78 -2.14 -13.43
CA LYS A 68 6.24 -1.41 -14.63
C LYS A 68 7.58 -0.71 -14.42
N ASN A 69 7.89 -0.34 -13.18
CA ASN A 69 9.05 0.46 -12.80
C ASN A 69 10.04 -0.35 -11.95
N GLY A 70 10.04 -1.69 -12.08
CA GLY A 70 10.91 -2.59 -11.32
C GLY A 70 10.40 -2.96 -9.91
N GLU A 71 9.26 -2.41 -9.48
CA GLU A 71 8.58 -2.82 -8.26
C GLU A 71 7.98 -4.23 -8.38
N ARG A 72 7.63 -4.85 -7.25
CA ARG A 72 6.80 -6.06 -7.23
C ARG A 72 5.38 -5.70 -6.84
N VAL A 73 4.40 -6.27 -7.52
CA VAL A 73 2.98 -6.05 -7.25
C VAL A 73 2.33 -7.37 -6.85
N LYS A 74 1.82 -7.47 -5.63
CA LYS A 74 0.98 -8.59 -5.19
C LYS A 74 -0.42 -8.35 -5.74
N VAL A 75 -0.81 -9.16 -6.73
CA VAL A 75 -2.13 -9.10 -7.33
C VAL A 75 -2.95 -10.24 -6.75
N CYS A 76 -4.06 -9.90 -6.10
CA CYS A 76 -4.96 -10.86 -5.48
C CYS A 76 -6.34 -10.75 -6.11
N HIS A 77 -6.92 -11.88 -6.49
CA HIS A 77 -8.33 -12.00 -6.85
C HIS A 77 -8.97 -12.95 -5.86
N LEU A 78 -9.81 -12.42 -4.98
CA LEU A 78 -10.34 -13.14 -3.83
C LEU A 78 -11.86 -13.10 -3.86
N GLN A 79 -12.49 -14.24 -3.61
CA GLN A 79 -13.91 -14.22 -3.26
C GLN A 79 -14.05 -13.62 -1.86
N THR A 80 -14.94 -12.64 -1.70
CA THR A 80 -15.24 -12.06 -0.40
C THR A 80 -16.02 -13.06 0.43
N GLU A 81 -15.60 -13.27 1.67
CA GLU A 81 -16.46 -13.96 2.63
C GLU A 81 -17.70 -13.10 2.87
N LYS A 82 -18.89 -13.70 2.75
CA LYS A 82 -20.12 -13.03 3.14
C LYS A 82 -20.03 -12.73 4.63
N LYS A 83 -20.22 -11.47 5.04
CA LYS A 83 -20.49 -11.16 6.44
C LYS A 83 -21.72 -11.98 6.84
N ARG A 84 -21.56 -12.92 7.77
CA ARG A 84 -22.70 -13.50 8.48
C ARG A 84 -23.40 -12.34 9.18
N LYS A 85 -24.65 -12.08 8.80
CA LYS A 85 -25.52 -11.11 9.47
C LYS A 85 -25.94 -11.67 10.83
#